data_AF-A0A2A6CEE3-F1
#
_entry.id   AF-A0A2A6CEE3-F1
#
_cell.length_a   1.000
_cell.length_b   1.000
_cell.length_c   1.000
_cell.angle_alpha   90.00
_cell.angle_beta   90.00
_cell.angle_gamma   90.00
#
_symmetry.space_group_name_H-M   'P 1'
#
loop_
_entity.id
_entity.type
_entity.pdbx_description
1 polymer ?
#
loop_
_entity_poly.entity_id
_entity_poly.type
_entity_poly.pdbx_seq_one_letter_code
_entity_poly.pdbx_strand_id
1 'polypeptide(L)' 'MLPLRVCLILLVVFAAYVCAQTCFDLAYDCPGKLGLCYNQMYKKLMTKMCNASCAYCKPTP' A
#
# COMPACT_ATOMS: atom_id res chain seq x y z
N MET A 1 11.68 6.07 32.57
CA MET A 1 10.85 4.85 32.68
C MET A 1 9.57 5.12 31.89
N LEU A 2 9.52 4.72 30.62
CA LEU A 2 8.35 4.99 29.78
C LEU A 2 7.18 4.12 30.27
N PRO A 3 6.00 4.68 30.62
CA PRO A 3 4.89 3.88 31.14
C PRO A 3 4.38 2.86 30.11
N LEU A 4 3.95 1.68 30.58
CA LEU A 4 3.49 0.56 29.75
C LEU A 4 2.40 0.95 28.73
N ARG A 5 1.50 1.87 29.10
CA ARG A 5 0.47 2.42 28.21
C ARG A 5 1.05 3.19 27.02
N VAL A 6 2.12 3.96 27.26
CA VAL A 6 2.79 4.72 26.19
C VAL A 6 3.55 3.77 25.26
N CYS A 7 4.16 2.70 25.79
CA CYS A 7 4.79 1.67 24.97
C CYS A 7 3.77 0.99 24.03
N LEU A 8 2.58 0.63 24.54
CA LEU A 8 1.51 0.04 23.74
C LEU A 8 1.03 0.98 22.62
N ILE A 9 0.85 2.27 22.91
CA ILE A 9 0.46 3.27 21.91
C ILE A 9 1.51 3.34 20.79
N LEU A 10 2.80 3.42 21.14
CA LEU A 10 3.88 3.49 20.15
C LEU A 10 3.93 2.25 19.26
N LEU A 11 3.77 1.04 19.82
CA LEU A 11 3.75 -0.20 19.06
C LEU A 11 2.58 -0.26 18.07
N VAL A 12 1.38 0.12 18.50
CA VAL A 12 0.19 0.12 17.64
C VAL A 12 0.34 1.15 16.51
N VAL A 13 0.84 2.34 16.83
CA VAL A 13 1.09 3.40 15.83
C VAL A 13 2.16 2.95 14.83
N PHE A 14 3.24 2.34 15.29
CA PHE A 14 4.30 1.81 14.42
C PHE A 14 3.77 0.73 13.47
N ALA A 15 2.98 -0.23 13.97
CA ALA A 15 2.38 -1.27 13.14
C ALA A 15 1.41 -0.68 12.10
N ALA A 16 0.54 0.26 12.50
CA ALA A 16 -0.40 0.93 11.60
C ALA A 16 0.32 1.73 10.50
N TYR A 17 1.41 2.41 10.85
CA TYR A 17 2.27 3.12 9.90
C TYR A 17 2.83 2.17 8.84
N VAL A 18 3.45 1.06 9.25
CA VAL A 18 4.02 0.06 8.33
C VAL A 18 2.96 -0.50 7.38
N CYS A 19 1.77 -0.87 7.88
CA CYS A 19 0.68 -1.38 7.05
C CYS A 19 0.13 -0.34 6.05
N ALA A 20 0.30 0.96 6.32
CA ALA A 20 -0.07 2.02 5.40
C ALA A 20 0.99 2.24 4.29
N GLN A 21 2.25 1.85 4.52
CA GLN A 21 3.34 1.96 3.53
C GLN A 21 3.55 0.73 2.66
N THR A 22 2.92 -0.41 2.95
CA THR A 22 3.17 -1.62 2.15
C THR A 22 2.71 -1.42 0.71
N CYS A 23 3.66 -1.54 -0.22
CA CYS A 23 3.40 -1.47 -1.65
C CYS A 23 3.05 -2.86 -2.17
N PHE A 24 1.76 -3.12 -2.37
CA PHE A 24 1.27 -4.39 -2.90
C PHE A 24 0.03 -4.18 -3.77
N ASP A 25 -0.33 -5.20 -4.55
CA ASP A 25 -1.55 -5.23 -5.32
C ASP A 25 -2.69 -5.85 -4.50
N LEU A 26 -3.82 -5.15 -4.44
CA LEU A 26 -5.01 -5.62 -3.76
C LEU A 26 -5.81 -6.61 -4.63
N ALA A 27 -5.73 -6.46 -5.96
CA ALA A 27 -6.40 -7.33 -6.92
C ALA A 27 -5.44 -8.39 -7.47
N TYR A 28 -5.94 -9.62 -7.66
CA TYR A 28 -5.12 -10.74 -8.13
C TYR A 28 -4.89 -10.74 -9.65
N ASP A 29 -5.76 -10.06 -10.39
CA ASP A 29 -5.80 -10.03 -11.86
C ASP A 29 -5.05 -8.82 -12.46
N CYS A 30 -4.26 -8.12 -11.64
CA CYS A 30 -3.38 -7.04 -12.09
C CYS A 30 -2.43 -7.41 -13.24
N PRO A 31 -1.84 -8.63 -13.31
CA PRO A 31 -0.97 -9.02 -14.44
C PRO A 31 -1.66 -8.92 -15.80
N GLY A 32 -2.96 -9.25 -15.88
CA GLY A 32 -3.75 -9.15 -17.11
C GLY A 32 -4.26 -7.74 -17.41
N LYS A 33 -4.11 -6.80 -16.48
CA LYS A 33 -4.65 -5.43 -16.57
C LYS A 33 -3.56 -4.36 -16.69
N LEU A 34 -2.29 -4.72 -16.88
CA LEU A 34 -1.19 -3.77 -16.99
C LEU A 34 -1.40 -2.69 -18.07
N GLY A 35 -2.09 -3.01 -19.16
CA GLY A 35 -2.45 -2.04 -20.20
C GLY A 35 -3.38 -0.91 -19.71
N LEU A 36 -4.13 -1.14 -18.62
CA LEU A 36 -5.00 -0.13 -18.00
C LEU A 36 -4.23 0.86 -17.12
N CYS A 37 -2.97 0.60 -16.76
CA CYS A 37 -2.16 1.53 -15.97
C CYS A 37 -2.06 2.90 -16.66
N TYR A 38 -1.94 2.93 -17.99
CA TYR A 38 -1.82 4.17 -18.75
C TYR A 38 -3.17 4.78 -19.18
N ASN A 39 -4.28 4.08 -18.94
CA ASN A 39 -5.60 4.56 -19.31
C ASN A 39 -6.14 5.52 -18.24
N GLN A 40 -6.35 6.79 -18.60
CA GLN A 40 -6.80 7.83 -17.66
C GLN A 40 -8.12 7.50 -16.96
N MET A 41 -9.05 6.83 -17.65
CA MET A 41 -10.33 6.42 -17.06
C MET A 41 -10.13 5.42 -15.92
N TYR A 42 -9.15 4.55 -16.05
CA TYR A 42 -8.86 3.49 -15.07
C TYR A 42 -7.78 3.87 -14.06
N LYS A 43 -7.10 5.01 -14.23
CA LYS A 43 -6.00 5.46 -13.36
C LYS A 43 -6.37 5.36 -11.88
N LYS A 44 -7.52 5.91 -11.47
CA LYS A 44 -7.97 5.88 -10.07
C LYS A 44 -8.17 4.45 -9.54
N LEU A 45 -8.72 3.56 -10.38
CA LEU A 45 -8.91 2.16 -10.02
C LEU A 45 -7.57 1.44 -9.91
N MET A 46 -6.68 1.62 -10.89
CA MET A 46 -5.37 0.97 -10.93
C MET A 46 -4.47 1.45 -9.79
N THR A 47 -4.53 2.73 -9.40
CA THR A 47 -3.82 3.25 -8.22
C THR A 47 -4.27 2.57 -6.92
N LYS A 48 -5.55 2.21 -6.81
CA LYS A 48 -6.07 1.57 -5.61
C LYS A 48 -5.84 0.04 -5.61
N MET A 49 -6.00 -0.60 -6.76
CA MET A 49 -6.03 -2.06 -6.86
C MET A 49 -4.69 -2.67 -7.29
N CYS A 50 -3.96 -1.99 -8.16
CA CYS A 50 -2.75 -2.49 -8.81
C CYS A 50 -1.56 -1.53 -8.59
N ASN A 51 -1.38 -1.09 -7.34
CA ASN A 51 -0.43 -0.05 -6.96
C ASN A 51 1.03 -0.49 -7.22
N ALA A 52 1.34 -1.76 -6.92
CA ALA A 52 2.67 -2.32 -7.14
C ALA A 52 2.88 -2.69 -8.62
N SER A 53 1.92 -3.37 -9.25
CA SER A 53 1.98 -3.77 -10.66
C SER A 53 2.11 -2.57 -11.60
N CYS A 54 1.43 -1.45 -11.32
CA CYS A 54 1.55 -0.22 -12.10
C CYS A 54 2.70 0.71 -11.64
N ALA A 55 3.54 0.27 -10.70
CA ALA A 55 4.66 1.04 -10.15
C ALA A 55 4.27 2.42 -9.57
N TYR A 56 3.06 2.51 -9.01
CA TYR A 56 2.55 3.72 -8.35
C TYR A 56 3.06 3.87 -6.90
N CYS A 57 3.53 2.79 -6.31
CA CYS A 57 4.26 2.78 -5.05
C CYS A 57 5.63 2.13 -5.21
N LYS A 58 6.49 2.31 -4.20
CA LYS A 58 7.75 1.58 -4.08
C LYS A 58 7.72 0.79 -2.77
N PRO A 59 8.06 -0.50 -2.76
CA PRO A 59 8.26 -1.21 -1.51
C PRO A 59 9.40 -0.53 -0.75
N THR A 60 9.16 -0.20 0.51
CA THR A 60 10.24 0.20 1.42
C THR A 60 11.16 -1.00 1.64
N PRO A 61 12.48 -0.84 1.48
CA PRO A 61 13.44 -1.93 1.66
C PRO A 61 13.45 -2.49 3.08
#